data_AF-A0A7X9H734-F1
#
_entry.id   AF-A0A7X9H734-F1
#
_cell.length_a   1.000
_cell.length_b   1.000
_cell.length_c   1.000
_cell.angle_alpha   90.00
_cell.angle_beta   90.00
_cell.angle_gamma   90.00
#
_symmetry.space_group_name_H-M   'P 1'
#
loop_
_entity.id
_entity.type
_entity.pdbx_description
1 polymer ?
#
loop_
_entity_poly.entity_id
_entity_poly.type
_entity_poly.pdbx_seq_one_letter_code
_entity_poly.pdbx_strand_id
1 'polypeptide(L)'
;MSNILFNKNIRYYDKKDRRIRKGECKFCGKVGKLESYTGNKFFAISIIPLIPLGKKRIQDHCEHCKKYYVTGFKKWEEESRSTIESAYEIWVQNRSDTGAIKKLFGALAYFGGKDKLDSIAMEVGVHCADNGYILNQLGLVYSFLNFFEEAQDFFNRSLSIKGDRDIEENLAEALAKNLKPDEARPYLAHILNERLTDKLYYINLLIESYQHVGNHVSALEVIREYGEAFPYLMDKNPLRKYRKISQRRSKRPRRIKGRMITQEGGKSPVFAFKPSDYIFPILCKSLGMQ
;
A
#
# COMPACT_ATOMS: atom_id res chain seq x y z
N MET A 1 9.44 7.29 27.46
CA MET A 1 8.64 8.52 27.57
C MET A 1 9.02 9.50 26.48
N SER A 2 8.27 9.52 25.37
CA SER A 2 8.51 10.43 24.24
C SER A 2 7.84 11.78 24.49
N ASN A 3 8.65 12.84 24.66
CA ASN A 3 8.21 14.21 24.92
C ASN A 3 7.37 14.78 23.76
N ILE A 4 6.05 14.91 23.97
CA ILE A 4 5.14 15.64 23.08
C ILE A 4 5.17 17.12 23.47
N LEU A 5 6.24 17.84 23.12
CA LEU A 5 6.30 19.30 23.29
C LEU A 5 6.05 19.98 21.95
N PHE A 6 4.85 20.53 21.78
CA PHE A 6 4.52 21.42 20.65
C PHE A 6 5.13 22.80 20.91
N ASN A 7 6.43 22.95 20.63
CA ASN A 7 7.01 24.29 20.51
C ASN A 7 6.53 24.89 19.18
N LYS A 8 5.68 25.94 19.24
CA LYS A 8 5.09 26.61 18.07
C LYS A 8 6.12 27.11 17.05
N ASN A 9 7.37 27.29 17.47
CA ASN A 9 8.47 27.77 16.63
C ASN A 9 9.22 26.64 15.90
N ILE A 10 8.89 25.37 16.13
CA ILE A 10 9.55 24.25 15.45
C ILE A 10 8.73 23.84 14.23
N ARG A 11 9.37 23.87 13.05
CA ARG A 11 8.77 23.44 11.78
C ARG A 11 9.68 22.46 11.04
N TYR A 12 9.07 21.64 10.19
CA TYR A 12 9.77 20.66 9.36
C TYR A 12 9.63 21.04 7.89
N TYR A 13 10.76 21.16 7.21
CA TYR A 13 10.86 21.50 5.79
C TYR A 13 11.47 20.33 5.00
N ASP A 14 11.42 20.41 3.66
CA ASP A 14 12.02 19.45 2.73
C ASP A 14 11.58 17.99 2.95
N LYS A 15 10.27 17.75 2.83
CA LYS A 15 9.72 16.40 3.01
C LYS A 15 10.22 15.45 1.93
N LYS A 16 11.08 14.50 2.31
CA LYS A 16 11.57 13.40 1.46
C LYS A 16 10.93 12.07 1.86
N ASP A 17 10.94 11.11 0.93
CA ASP A 17 10.48 9.73 1.13
C ASP A 17 9.10 9.65 1.77
N ARG A 18 8.20 10.53 1.28
CA ARG A 18 6.88 10.71 1.84
C ARG A 18 6.04 9.46 1.56
N ARG A 19 5.70 8.75 2.64
CA ARG A 19 4.75 7.64 2.63
C ARG A 19 3.46 8.08 3.25
N ILE A 20 2.37 7.63 2.64
CA ILE A 20 1.03 7.88 3.13
C ILE A 20 0.40 6.52 3.30
N ARG A 21 -0.29 6.31 4.42
CA ARG A 21 -1.14 5.13 4.63
C ARG A 21 -2.43 5.58 5.28
N LYS A 22 -3.50 4.79 5.15
CA LYS A 22 -4.64 4.93 6.05
C LYS A 22 -4.43 4.02 7.26
N GLY A 23 -4.87 4.47 8.41
CA GLY A 23 -4.77 3.70 9.64
C GLY A 23 -5.41 4.43 10.80
N GLU A 24 -5.55 3.73 11.91
CA GLU A 24 -5.98 4.32 13.15
C GLU A 24 -4.82 5.12 13.77
N CYS A 25 -5.09 6.37 14.15
CA CYS A 25 -4.10 7.20 14.80
C CYS A 25 -3.94 6.80 16.28
N LYS A 26 -2.74 6.36 16.68
CA LYS A 26 -2.40 6.03 18.08
C LYS A 26 -2.67 7.15 19.09
N PHE A 27 -2.76 8.42 18.66
CA PHE A 27 -3.00 9.55 19.54
C PHE A 27 -4.47 9.94 19.71
N CYS A 28 -5.35 9.63 18.75
CA CYS A 28 -6.74 10.07 18.79
C CYS A 28 -7.77 9.00 18.43
N GLY A 29 -7.36 7.78 18.11
CA GLY A 29 -8.23 6.66 17.74
C GLY A 29 -8.98 6.81 16.41
N LYS A 30 -8.85 7.96 15.73
CA LYS A 30 -9.54 8.19 14.45
C LYS A 30 -8.82 7.46 13.33
N VAL A 31 -9.58 6.72 12.53
CA VAL A 31 -9.12 6.15 11.26
C VAL A 31 -9.05 7.27 10.23
N GLY A 32 -7.85 7.50 9.68
CA GLY A 32 -7.63 8.56 8.72
C GLY A 32 -6.30 8.40 8.00
N LYS A 33 -5.89 9.44 7.30
CA LYS A 33 -4.58 9.48 6.66
C LYS A 33 -3.46 9.69 7.69
N LEU A 34 -2.46 8.82 7.64
CA LEU A 34 -1.21 8.88 8.37
C LEU A 34 -0.06 9.10 7.37
N GLU A 35 0.80 10.08 7.63
CA GLU A 35 1.89 10.47 6.74
C GLU A 35 3.25 10.34 7.43
N SER A 36 4.18 9.63 6.81
CA SER A 36 5.55 9.45 7.30
C SER A 36 6.53 10.02 6.28
N TYR A 37 7.54 10.75 6.72
CA TYR A 37 8.51 11.40 5.84
C TYR A 37 9.78 11.75 6.60
N THR A 38 10.86 11.96 5.86
CA THR A 38 12.09 12.54 6.39
C THR A 38 12.04 14.04 6.16
N GLY A 39 12.38 14.83 7.17
CA GLY A 39 12.36 16.30 7.05
C GLY A 39 13.49 16.95 7.84
N ASN A 40 13.90 18.13 7.39
CA ASN A 40 14.82 18.99 8.11
C ASN A 40 14.06 19.75 9.19
N LYS A 41 14.45 19.60 10.46
CA LYS A 41 13.88 20.34 11.58
C LYS A 41 14.52 21.73 11.63
N PHE A 42 13.73 22.78 11.72
CA PHE A 42 14.21 24.15 11.87
C PHE A 42 13.56 24.83 13.07
N PHE A 43 14.32 25.72 13.71
CA PHE A 43 13.75 26.81 14.50
C PHE A 43 13.30 27.91 13.53
N ALA A 44 12.04 28.30 13.61
CA ALA A 44 11.42 29.29 12.75
C ALA A 44 10.75 30.39 13.58
N ILE A 45 10.92 31.64 13.16
CA ILE A 45 10.13 32.76 13.65
C ILE A 45 9.07 33.05 12.59
N SER A 46 7.80 32.94 12.97
CA SER A 46 6.67 32.96 12.04
C SER A 46 6.78 31.85 10.96
N ILE A 47 7.16 32.18 9.73
CA ILE A 47 7.25 31.25 8.59
C ILE A 47 8.69 31.09 8.10
N ILE A 48 9.63 31.91 8.57
CA ILE A 48 11.00 31.95 8.06
C ILE A 48 11.86 30.91 8.83
N PRO A 49 12.43 29.89 8.16
CA PRO A 49 13.35 28.94 8.80
C PRO A 49 14.69 29.65 9.06
N LEU A 50 15.07 29.79 10.34
CA LEU A 50 16.29 30.52 10.71
C LEU A 50 17.46 29.60 11.02
N ILE A 51 17.25 28.59 11.88
CA ILE A 51 18.34 27.74 12.38
C ILE A 51 18.01 26.27 12.11
N PRO A 52 18.81 25.55 11.30
CA PRO A 52 18.64 24.12 11.12
C PRO A 52 19.00 23.37 12.41
N LEU A 53 18.09 22.52 12.88
CA LEU A 53 18.23 21.67 14.06
C LEU A 53 18.48 20.20 13.71
N GLY A 54 18.79 19.92 12.44
CA GLY A 54 19.12 18.59 11.91
C GLY A 54 17.94 17.81 11.32
N LYS A 55 18.26 16.69 10.68
CA LYS A 55 17.29 15.78 10.04
C LYS A 55 16.53 14.95 11.08
N LYS A 56 15.22 14.78 10.86
CA LYS A 56 14.34 13.93 11.67
C LYS A 56 13.48 13.04 10.78
N ARG A 57 13.14 11.86 11.29
CA ARG A 57 12.10 11.01 10.71
C ARG A 57 10.78 11.32 11.42
N ILE A 58 9.78 11.71 10.64
CA ILE A 58 8.39 11.89 11.10
C ILE A 58 7.62 10.63 10.74
N GLN A 59 6.93 10.06 11.72
CA GLN A 59 6.13 8.85 11.54
C GLN A 59 4.67 9.13 11.91
N ASP A 60 3.78 8.63 11.08
CA ASP A 60 2.32 8.62 11.30
C ASP A 60 1.72 9.97 11.67
N HIS A 61 2.10 11.02 10.93
CA HIS A 61 1.48 12.32 11.04
C HIS A 61 -0.01 12.25 10.66
N CYS A 62 -0.85 12.40 11.68
CA CYS A 62 -2.29 12.27 11.56
C CYS A 62 -2.92 13.54 11.00
N GLU A 63 -3.76 13.41 9.98
CA GLU A 63 -4.45 14.56 9.39
C GLU A 63 -5.50 15.19 10.31
N HIS A 64 -6.03 14.44 11.30
CA HIS A 64 -7.06 14.93 12.22
C HIS A 64 -6.49 15.69 13.41
N CYS A 65 -5.60 15.07 14.18
CA CYS A 65 -5.06 15.68 15.40
C CYS A 65 -3.70 16.36 15.21
N LYS A 66 -3.10 16.24 14.01
CA LYS A 66 -1.76 16.78 13.66
C LYS A 66 -0.61 16.28 14.55
N LYS A 67 -0.83 15.24 15.36
CA LYS A 67 0.21 14.56 16.15
C LYS A 67 0.96 13.55 15.30
N TYR A 68 2.21 13.29 15.67
CA TYR A 68 3.16 12.40 15.00
C TYR A 68 4.24 11.92 15.98
N TYR A 69 4.93 10.85 15.62
CA TYR A 69 6.17 10.43 16.29
C TYR A 69 7.38 11.04 15.57
N VAL A 70 8.43 11.36 16.33
CA VAL A 70 9.68 11.93 15.81
C VAL A 70 10.86 11.14 16.32
N THR A 71 11.68 10.68 15.40
CA THR A 71 12.96 10.02 15.71
C THR A 71 14.11 10.79 15.07
N GLY A 72 15.27 10.83 15.74
CA GLY A 72 16.49 11.34 15.12
C GLY A 72 16.82 10.55 13.87
N PHE A 73 17.18 11.21 12.77
CA PHE A 73 17.38 10.50 11.49
C PHE A 73 18.46 9.42 11.58
N LYS A 74 19.63 9.72 12.17
CA LYS A 74 20.70 8.73 12.39
C LYS A 74 20.24 7.51 13.19
N LYS A 75 19.49 7.74 14.28
CA LYS A 75 18.94 6.66 15.11
C LYS A 75 17.95 5.79 14.33
N TRP A 76 17.10 6.43 13.52
CA TRP A 76 16.16 5.70 12.66
C TRP A 76 16.86 4.90 11.57
N GLU A 77 17.94 5.42 10.96
CA GLU A 77 18.74 4.69 9.98
C GLU A 77 19.45 3.48 10.62
N GLU A 78 20.01 3.66 11.81
CA GLU A 78 20.64 2.59 12.57
C GLU A 78 19.65 1.48 12.92
N GLU A 79 18.48 1.84 13.46
CA GLU A 79 17.39 0.91 13.78
C GLU A 79 16.85 0.20 12.52
N SER A 80 16.67 0.94 11.42
CA SER A 80 16.28 0.38 10.13
C SER A 80 17.29 -0.65 9.64
N ARG A 81 18.58 -0.31 9.70
CA ARG A 81 19.66 -1.16 9.23
C ARG A 81 19.75 -2.42 10.07
N SER A 82 19.84 -2.29 11.39
CA SER A 82 19.96 -3.43 12.29
C SER A 82 18.74 -4.37 12.22
N THR A 83 17.53 -3.82 12.10
CA THR A 83 16.32 -4.64 11.97
C THR A 83 16.29 -5.42 10.66
N ILE A 84 16.66 -4.78 9.54
CA ILE A 84 16.69 -5.44 8.23
C ILE A 84 17.82 -6.49 8.19
N GLU A 85 19.03 -6.14 8.64
CA GLU A 85 20.18 -7.04 8.68
C GLU A 85 19.89 -8.27 9.54
N SER A 86 19.36 -8.08 10.76
CA SER A 86 18.99 -9.21 11.62
C SER A 86 17.92 -10.12 11.00
N ALA A 87 16.88 -9.54 10.40
CA ALA A 87 15.85 -10.33 9.72
C ALA A 87 16.39 -11.07 8.49
N TYR A 88 17.35 -10.45 7.79
CA TYR A 88 18.02 -11.02 6.64
C TYR A 88 18.93 -12.18 7.03
N GLU A 89 19.76 -12.03 8.06
CA GLU A 89 20.62 -13.09 8.59
C GLU A 89 19.81 -14.34 8.97
N ILE A 90 18.68 -14.16 9.65
CA ILE A 90 17.78 -15.27 10.02
C ILE A 90 17.26 -15.99 8.76
N TRP A 91 16.89 -15.25 7.71
CA TRP A 91 16.43 -15.86 6.47
C TRP A 91 17.56 -16.57 5.70
N VAL A 92 18.76 -16.01 5.66
CA VAL A 92 19.91 -16.63 4.96
C VAL A 92 20.28 -17.99 5.57
N GLN A 93 20.14 -18.15 6.89
CA GLN A 93 20.37 -19.43 7.56
C GLN A 93 19.42 -20.54 7.09
N ASN A 94 18.19 -20.19 6.74
CA ASN A 94 17.22 -21.14 6.19
C ASN A 94 16.30 -20.46 5.18
N ARG A 95 16.70 -20.48 3.90
CA ARG A 95 16.00 -19.75 2.83
C ARG A 95 14.60 -20.27 2.51
N SER A 96 14.25 -21.49 2.94
CA SER A 96 12.90 -22.05 2.81
C SER A 96 11.98 -21.68 3.98
N ASP A 97 12.50 -21.04 5.04
CA ASP A 97 11.69 -20.61 6.18
C ASP A 97 10.78 -19.43 5.81
N THR A 98 9.51 -19.77 5.60
CA THR A 98 8.44 -18.81 5.31
C THR A 98 8.18 -17.81 6.44
N GLY A 99 8.50 -18.13 7.68
CA GLY A 99 8.42 -17.22 8.82
C GLY A 99 9.54 -16.20 8.82
N ALA A 100 10.77 -16.63 8.52
CA ALA A 100 11.93 -15.74 8.42
C ALA A 100 11.77 -14.71 7.28
N ILE A 101 11.38 -15.17 6.09
CA ILE A 101 11.19 -14.27 4.93
C ILE A 101 10.06 -13.28 5.16
N LYS A 102 8.97 -13.67 5.86
CA LYS A 102 7.90 -12.74 6.28
C LYS A 102 8.43 -11.63 7.17
N LYS A 103 9.30 -11.95 8.13
CA LYS A 103 9.91 -10.95 9.02
C LYS A 103 10.77 -9.98 8.21
N LEU A 104 11.58 -10.49 7.30
CA LEU A 104 12.41 -9.66 6.40
C LEU A 104 11.54 -8.74 5.53
N PHE A 105 10.53 -9.29 4.87
CA PHE A 105 9.60 -8.52 4.03
C PHE A 105 8.80 -7.49 4.82
N GLY A 106 8.41 -7.81 6.05
CA GLY A 106 7.82 -6.85 6.98
C GLY A 106 8.76 -5.69 7.33
N ALA A 107 10.02 -5.99 7.63
CA ALA A 107 11.04 -4.99 7.89
C ALA A 107 11.28 -4.10 6.65
N LEU A 108 11.33 -4.68 5.44
CA LEU A 108 11.46 -3.95 4.19
C LEU A 108 10.24 -3.06 3.88
N ALA A 109 9.03 -3.56 4.08
CA ALA A 109 7.81 -2.76 3.89
C ALA A 109 7.77 -1.55 4.85
N TYR A 110 8.21 -1.74 6.09
CA TYR A 110 8.20 -0.70 7.12
C TYR A 110 9.36 0.31 6.96
N PHE A 111 10.59 -0.18 6.86
CA PHE A 111 11.81 0.62 6.86
C PHE A 111 12.44 0.80 5.48
N GLY A 112 12.37 -0.24 4.63
CA GLY A 112 13.11 -0.35 3.38
C GLY A 112 12.65 0.67 2.33
N GLY A 113 13.60 1.19 1.56
CA GLY A 113 13.36 1.90 0.30
C GLY A 113 13.40 0.95 -0.88
N LYS A 114 13.10 1.46 -2.08
CA LYS A 114 13.10 0.65 -3.31
C LYS A 114 14.44 -0.08 -3.51
N ASP A 115 15.56 0.62 -3.38
CA ASP A 115 16.89 0.05 -3.61
C ASP A 115 17.20 -1.18 -2.73
N LYS A 116 16.82 -1.13 -1.44
CA LYS A 116 17.01 -2.27 -0.53
C LYS A 116 16.08 -3.42 -0.90
N LEU A 117 14.84 -3.13 -1.29
CA LEU A 117 13.89 -4.14 -1.72
C LEU A 117 14.36 -4.81 -3.02
N ASP A 118 14.83 -4.03 -4.00
CA ASP A 118 15.33 -4.52 -5.28
C ASP A 118 16.55 -5.45 -5.08
N SER A 119 17.48 -5.08 -4.19
CA SER A 119 18.63 -5.93 -3.84
C SER A 119 18.19 -7.29 -3.28
N ILE A 120 17.28 -7.29 -2.30
CA ILE A 120 16.76 -8.53 -1.71
C ILE A 120 15.92 -9.33 -2.71
N ALA A 121 15.17 -8.64 -3.57
CA ALA A 121 14.34 -9.27 -4.60
C ALA A 121 15.19 -10.01 -5.64
N MET A 122 16.37 -9.48 -5.98
CA MET A 122 17.33 -10.19 -6.84
C MET A 122 17.77 -11.50 -6.19
N GLU A 123 18.16 -11.49 -4.92
CA GLU A 123 18.58 -12.70 -4.19
C GLU A 123 17.45 -13.72 -4.03
N VAL A 124 16.25 -13.27 -3.69
CA VAL A 124 15.04 -14.11 -3.66
C VAL A 124 14.77 -14.70 -5.04
N GLY A 125 14.96 -13.91 -6.11
CA GLY A 125 14.78 -14.35 -7.48
C GLY A 125 15.76 -15.44 -7.91
N VAL A 126 16.96 -15.48 -7.34
CA VAL A 126 18.00 -16.51 -7.58
C VAL A 126 17.77 -17.74 -6.72
N HIS A 127 17.48 -17.57 -5.43
CA HIS A 127 17.48 -18.66 -4.46
C HIS A 127 16.10 -19.24 -4.15
N CYS A 128 15.03 -18.56 -4.55
CA CYS A 128 13.64 -18.96 -4.31
C CYS A 128 12.81 -18.85 -5.60
N ALA A 129 13.45 -19.04 -6.76
CA ALA A 129 12.83 -18.90 -8.07
C ALA A 129 11.64 -19.85 -8.30
N ASP A 130 11.66 -21.00 -7.62
CA ASP A 130 10.69 -22.09 -7.67
C ASP A 130 9.70 -22.07 -6.50
N ASN A 131 9.83 -21.11 -5.57
CA ASN A 131 8.94 -20.98 -4.43
C ASN A 131 7.85 -19.95 -4.69
N GLY A 132 6.73 -20.41 -5.27
CA GLY A 132 5.59 -19.55 -5.60
C GLY A 132 5.08 -18.75 -4.39
N TYR A 133 5.10 -19.32 -3.19
CA TYR A 133 4.67 -18.61 -1.98
C TYR A 133 5.54 -17.38 -1.68
N ILE A 134 6.86 -17.55 -1.69
CA ILE A 134 7.80 -16.44 -1.41
C ILE A 134 7.69 -15.35 -2.49
N LEU A 135 7.57 -15.73 -3.75
CA LEU A 135 7.37 -14.78 -4.85
C LEU A 135 6.08 -13.97 -4.70
N ASN A 136 4.97 -14.63 -4.32
CA ASN A 136 3.70 -13.92 -4.03
C ASN A 136 3.86 -12.94 -2.86
N GLN A 137 4.54 -13.34 -1.78
CA GLN A 137 4.81 -12.43 -0.65
C GLN A 137 5.65 -11.22 -1.07
N LEU A 138 6.63 -11.40 -1.96
CA LEU A 138 7.43 -10.31 -2.49
C LEU A 138 6.58 -9.36 -3.36
N GLY A 139 5.71 -9.90 -4.22
CA GLY A 139 4.74 -9.11 -4.99
C GLY A 139 3.82 -8.27 -4.10
N LEU A 140 3.37 -8.81 -2.96
CA LEU A 140 2.60 -8.07 -1.97
C LEU A 140 3.38 -6.89 -1.36
N VAL A 141 4.69 -7.05 -1.10
CA VAL A 141 5.53 -5.94 -0.60
C VAL A 141 5.67 -4.84 -1.64
N TYR A 142 5.94 -5.18 -2.90
CA TYR A 142 6.00 -4.20 -4.00
C TYR A 142 4.67 -3.48 -4.18
N SER A 143 3.54 -4.22 -4.21
CA SER A 143 2.20 -3.64 -4.28
C SER A 143 1.91 -2.72 -3.10
N PHE A 144 2.31 -3.11 -1.88
CA PHE A 144 2.21 -2.28 -0.68
C PHE A 144 2.93 -0.94 -0.81
N LEU A 145 4.07 -0.92 -1.48
CA LEU A 145 4.87 0.26 -1.74
C LEU A 145 4.43 1.03 -2.99
N ASN A 146 3.39 0.57 -3.69
CA ASN A 146 2.87 1.08 -4.98
C ASN A 146 3.84 0.90 -6.17
N PHE A 147 4.71 -0.09 -6.11
CA PHE A 147 5.56 -0.52 -7.23
C PHE A 147 4.83 -1.62 -7.99
N PHE A 148 3.79 -1.24 -8.74
CA PHE A 148 2.83 -2.21 -9.29
C PHE A 148 3.37 -2.99 -10.49
N GLU A 149 4.31 -2.43 -11.25
CA GLU A 149 4.97 -3.14 -12.35
C GLU A 149 5.80 -4.30 -11.81
N GLU A 150 6.66 -4.04 -10.83
CA GLU A 150 7.45 -5.09 -10.20
C GLU A 150 6.56 -6.11 -9.45
N ALA A 151 5.48 -5.66 -8.82
CA ALA A 151 4.52 -6.55 -8.19
C ALA A 151 3.90 -7.53 -9.20
N GLN A 152 3.52 -7.03 -10.39
CA GLN A 152 2.97 -7.84 -11.48
C GLN A 152 3.95 -8.96 -11.88
N ASP A 153 5.24 -8.66 -12.02
CA ASP A 153 6.25 -9.65 -12.40
C ASP A 153 6.34 -10.79 -11.38
N PHE A 154 6.35 -10.47 -10.08
CA PHE A 154 6.43 -11.48 -9.02
C PHE A 154 5.15 -12.32 -8.91
N PHE A 155 3.96 -11.72 -9.08
CA PHE A 155 2.71 -12.48 -9.10
C PHE A 155 2.62 -13.41 -10.31
N ASN A 156 3.03 -12.95 -11.50
CA ASN A 156 3.07 -13.80 -12.70
C ASN A 156 4.00 -15.00 -12.52
N ARG A 157 5.21 -14.78 -11.99
CA ARG A 157 6.14 -15.88 -11.68
C ARG A 157 5.54 -16.85 -10.65
N SER A 158 4.89 -16.32 -9.62
CA SER A 158 4.20 -17.13 -8.61
C SER A 158 3.09 -18.01 -9.21
N LEU A 159 2.23 -17.43 -10.07
CA LEU A 159 1.17 -18.15 -10.78
C LEU A 159 1.71 -19.22 -11.71
N SER A 160 2.86 -18.98 -12.35
CA SER A 160 3.49 -19.96 -13.23
C SER A 160 3.94 -21.24 -12.50
N ILE A 161 4.17 -21.14 -11.18
CA ILE A 161 4.52 -22.28 -10.32
C ILE A 161 3.26 -22.94 -9.76
N LYS A 162 2.31 -22.13 -9.28
CA LYS A 162 1.05 -22.60 -8.70
C LYS A 162 -0.09 -21.67 -9.07
N GLY A 163 -1.04 -22.19 -9.85
CA GLY A 163 -2.34 -21.54 -10.03
C GLY A 163 -3.09 -21.48 -8.71
N ASP A 164 -3.39 -20.27 -8.24
CA ASP A 164 -4.06 -20.03 -6.97
C ASP A 164 -4.87 -18.74 -7.08
N ARG A 165 -6.16 -18.80 -6.73
CA ARG A 165 -7.11 -17.68 -6.89
C ARG A 165 -6.68 -16.45 -6.10
N ASP A 166 -6.08 -16.63 -4.92
CA ASP A 166 -5.65 -15.49 -4.12
C ASP A 166 -4.48 -14.76 -4.80
N ILE A 167 -3.64 -15.47 -5.56
CA ILE A 167 -2.55 -14.87 -6.34
C ILE A 167 -3.12 -14.17 -7.58
N GLU A 168 -4.11 -14.75 -8.25
CA GLU A 168 -4.82 -14.11 -9.37
C GLU A 168 -5.48 -12.80 -8.94
N GLU A 169 -6.12 -12.77 -7.77
CA GLU A 169 -6.72 -11.57 -7.21
C GLU A 169 -5.68 -10.50 -6.82
N ASN A 170 -4.54 -10.90 -6.25
CA ASN A 170 -3.43 -9.99 -5.96
C ASN A 170 -2.86 -9.37 -7.25
N LEU A 171 -2.70 -10.19 -8.31
CA LEU A 171 -2.28 -9.74 -9.63
C LEU A 171 -3.29 -8.75 -10.22
N ALA A 172 -4.58 -9.08 -10.16
CA ALA A 172 -5.65 -8.22 -10.65
C ALA A 172 -5.69 -6.87 -9.92
N GLU A 173 -5.48 -6.84 -8.60
CA GLU A 173 -5.38 -5.60 -7.84
C GLU A 173 -4.17 -4.76 -8.29
N ALA A 174 -3.00 -5.38 -8.48
CA ALA A 174 -1.82 -4.68 -8.97
C ALA A 174 -2.05 -4.10 -10.38
N LEU A 175 -2.61 -4.90 -11.30
CA LEU A 175 -2.95 -4.47 -12.66
C LEU A 175 -3.97 -3.32 -12.66
N ALA A 176 -5.06 -3.44 -11.89
CA ALA A 176 -6.07 -2.41 -11.80
C ALA A 176 -5.50 -1.10 -11.23
N LYS A 177 -4.65 -1.17 -10.21
CA LYS A 177 -3.94 0.00 -9.65
C LYS A 177 -2.90 0.57 -10.60
N ASN A 178 -2.29 -0.27 -11.44
CA ASN A 178 -1.37 0.12 -12.51
C ASN A 178 -2.08 0.56 -13.80
N LEU A 179 -3.37 0.90 -13.72
CA LEU A 179 -4.16 1.41 -14.85
C LEU A 179 -4.27 0.43 -16.03
N LYS A 180 -4.21 -0.88 -15.77
CA LYS A 180 -4.40 -1.97 -16.73
C LYS A 180 -5.69 -2.77 -16.43
N PRO A 181 -6.88 -2.14 -16.43
CA PRO A 181 -8.12 -2.81 -16.02
C PRO A 181 -8.54 -3.95 -16.97
N ASP A 182 -8.21 -3.87 -18.25
CA ASP A 182 -8.53 -4.93 -19.21
C ASP A 182 -7.77 -6.23 -18.92
N GLU A 183 -6.49 -6.12 -18.54
CA GLU A 183 -5.69 -7.26 -18.09
C GLU A 183 -6.16 -7.79 -16.73
N ALA A 184 -6.65 -6.91 -15.84
CA ALA A 184 -7.13 -7.31 -14.51
C ALA A 184 -8.47 -8.06 -14.54
N ARG A 185 -9.38 -7.69 -15.45
CA ARG A 185 -10.76 -8.21 -15.53
C ARG A 185 -10.88 -9.74 -15.54
N PRO A 186 -10.14 -10.52 -16.36
CA PRO A 186 -10.31 -11.97 -16.42
C PRO A 186 -10.05 -12.66 -15.07
N TYR A 187 -9.07 -12.18 -14.31
CA TYR A 187 -8.71 -12.73 -13.00
C TYR A 187 -9.75 -12.45 -11.90
N LEU A 188 -10.75 -11.60 -12.16
CA LEU A 188 -11.81 -11.25 -11.21
C LEU A 188 -13.19 -11.81 -11.61
N ALA A 189 -13.29 -12.52 -12.75
CA ALA A 189 -14.56 -13.00 -13.26
C ALA A 189 -15.26 -14.00 -12.31
N HIS A 190 -14.48 -14.82 -11.59
CA HIS A 190 -15.01 -15.78 -10.61
C HIS A 190 -15.78 -15.11 -9.49
N ILE A 191 -15.40 -13.90 -9.07
CA ILE A 191 -16.10 -13.16 -7.99
C ILE A 191 -17.57 -12.90 -8.38
N LEU A 192 -17.83 -12.54 -9.64
CA LEU A 192 -19.19 -12.31 -10.13
C LEU A 192 -19.92 -13.62 -10.41
N ASN A 193 -19.25 -14.60 -11.03
CA ASN A 193 -19.83 -15.90 -11.37
C ASN A 193 -20.25 -16.70 -10.13
N GLU A 194 -19.37 -16.75 -9.11
CA GLU A 194 -19.58 -17.46 -7.85
C GLU A 194 -20.26 -16.58 -6.79
N ARG A 195 -20.55 -15.31 -7.10
CA ARG A 195 -21.26 -14.35 -6.24
C ARG A 195 -20.58 -14.13 -4.88
N LEU A 196 -19.27 -13.93 -4.87
CA LEU A 196 -18.44 -13.76 -3.66
C LEU A 196 -18.58 -12.35 -3.06
N THR A 197 -19.42 -12.20 -2.04
CA THR A 197 -19.76 -10.89 -1.43
C THR A 197 -18.64 -10.25 -0.61
N ASP A 198 -17.75 -11.05 -0.04
CA ASP A 198 -16.58 -10.61 0.73
C ASP A 198 -15.46 -10.06 -0.16
N LYS A 199 -15.48 -10.40 -1.46
CA LYS A 199 -14.49 -9.98 -2.46
C LYS A 199 -14.95 -8.83 -3.36
N LEU A 200 -16.08 -8.19 -3.05
CA LEU A 200 -16.63 -7.05 -3.82
C LEU A 200 -15.72 -5.83 -3.89
N TYR A 201 -14.72 -5.73 -3.01
CA TYR A 201 -13.68 -4.70 -3.10
C TYR A 201 -12.98 -4.70 -4.47
N TYR A 202 -12.61 -5.87 -5.00
CA TYR A 202 -11.88 -5.96 -6.27
C TYR A 202 -12.73 -5.49 -7.46
N ILE A 203 -14.02 -5.79 -7.47
CA ILE A 203 -14.91 -5.33 -8.55
C ILE A 203 -15.09 -3.82 -8.49
N ASN A 204 -15.23 -3.24 -7.29
CA ASN A 204 -15.27 -1.78 -7.16
C ASN A 204 -13.96 -1.13 -7.61
N LEU A 205 -12.80 -1.74 -7.30
CA LEU A 205 -11.49 -1.29 -7.77
C LEU A 205 -11.40 -1.34 -9.30
N LEU A 206 -11.87 -2.42 -9.92
CA LEU A 206 -11.91 -2.58 -11.38
C LEU A 206 -12.77 -1.49 -12.04
N ILE A 207 -13.96 -1.23 -11.51
CA ILE A 207 -14.83 -0.14 -11.97
C ILE A 207 -14.12 1.21 -11.87
N GLU A 208 -13.47 1.50 -10.73
CA GLU A 208 -12.73 2.75 -10.56
C GLU A 208 -11.54 2.85 -11.50
N SER A 209 -10.83 1.75 -11.78
CA SER A 209 -9.70 1.72 -12.71
C SER A 209 -10.17 2.04 -14.14
N TYR A 210 -11.25 1.42 -14.61
CA TYR A 210 -11.88 1.76 -15.90
C TYR A 210 -12.30 3.23 -16.00
N GLN A 211 -12.96 3.76 -14.95
CA GLN A 211 -13.30 5.17 -14.87
C GLN A 211 -12.06 6.08 -14.87
N HIS A 212 -10.96 5.63 -14.26
CA HIS A 212 -9.71 6.37 -14.17
C HIS A 212 -9.05 6.51 -15.54
N VAL A 213 -8.97 5.43 -16.32
CA VAL A 213 -8.40 5.46 -17.68
C VAL A 213 -9.34 6.13 -18.68
N GLY A 214 -10.59 6.41 -18.29
CA GLY A 214 -11.58 7.09 -19.12
C GLY A 214 -12.45 6.14 -19.96
N ASN A 215 -12.31 4.83 -19.76
CA ASN A 215 -13.12 3.81 -20.41
C ASN A 215 -14.43 3.59 -19.63
N HIS A 216 -15.36 4.54 -19.78
CA HIS A 216 -16.64 4.53 -19.09
C HIS A 216 -17.60 3.45 -19.62
N VAL A 217 -17.39 2.95 -20.85
CA VAL A 217 -18.20 1.90 -21.45
C VAL A 217 -17.94 0.57 -20.73
N SER A 218 -16.68 0.15 -20.63
CA SER A 218 -16.32 -1.07 -19.88
C SER A 218 -16.65 -0.95 -18.39
N ALA A 219 -16.52 0.25 -17.79
CA ALA A 219 -17.01 0.47 -16.43
C ALA A 219 -18.52 0.19 -16.28
N LEU A 220 -19.35 0.60 -17.25
CA LEU A 220 -20.79 0.32 -17.22
C LEU A 220 -21.12 -1.15 -17.45
N GLU A 221 -20.32 -1.84 -18.25
CA GLU A 221 -20.43 -3.27 -18.47
C GLU A 221 -20.18 -4.05 -17.18
N VAL A 222 -19.07 -3.77 -16.48
CA VAL A 222 -18.77 -4.38 -15.16
C VAL A 222 -19.86 -4.05 -14.14
N ILE A 223 -20.41 -2.82 -14.13
CA ILE A 223 -21.53 -2.45 -13.25
C ILE A 223 -22.80 -3.25 -13.58
N ARG A 224 -23.07 -3.55 -14.86
CA ARG A 224 -24.21 -4.36 -15.27
C ARG A 224 -24.06 -5.79 -14.77
N GLU A 225 -22.90 -6.40 -15.01
CA GLU A 225 -22.58 -7.76 -14.54
C GLU A 225 -22.65 -7.85 -13.01
N TYR A 226 -22.12 -6.84 -12.31
CA TYR A 226 -22.27 -6.70 -10.86
C TYR A 226 -23.76 -6.72 -10.47
N GLY A 227 -24.61 -5.95 -11.16
CA GLY A 227 -26.03 -5.86 -10.85
C GLY A 227 -26.82 -7.14 -11.11
N GLU A 228 -26.41 -7.90 -12.13
CA GLU A 228 -26.96 -9.23 -12.44
C GLU A 228 -26.56 -10.24 -11.36
N ALA A 229 -25.30 -10.21 -10.89
CA ALA A 229 -24.82 -11.09 -9.83
C ALA A 229 -25.37 -10.73 -8.44
N PHE A 230 -25.56 -9.43 -8.14
CA PHE A 230 -25.97 -8.91 -6.84
C PHE A 230 -27.10 -7.85 -6.93
N PRO A 231 -28.33 -8.22 -7.34
CA PRO A 231 -29.41 -7.26 -7.56
C PRO A 231 -29.73 -6.40 -6.32
N TYR A 232 -29.66 -6.98 -5.12
CA TYR A 232 -29.93 -6.32 -3.83
C TYR A 232 -28.91 -5.23 -3.45
N LEU A 233 -27.78 -5.14 -4.15
CA LEU A 233 -26.75 -4.12 -3.92
C LEU A 233 -26.86 -2.93 -4.90
N MET A 234 -27.72 -3.00 -5.91
CA MET A 234 -27.80 -1.98 -6.97
C MET A 234 -28.20 -0.59 -6.46
N ASP A 235 -29.02 -0.53 -5.42
CA ASP A 235 -29.47 0.73 -4.82
C ASP A 235 -28.51 1.28 -3.76
N LYS A 236 -27.43 0.55 -3.44
CA LYS A 236 -26.44 1.02 -2.47
C LYS A 236 -25.65 2.20 -3.03
N ASN A 237 -25.37 3.16 -2.14
CA ASN A 237 -24.78 4.45 -2.49
C ASN A 237 -23.49 4.41 -3.35
N PRO A 238 -22.50 3.52 -3.15
CA PRO A 238 -21.28 3.55 -3.96
C PRO A 238 -21.53 3.17 -5.42
N LEU A 239 -22.30 2.11 -5.69
CA LEU A 239 -22.53 1.61 -7.06
C LEU A 239 -23.39 2.56 -7.89
N ARG A 240 -24.46 3.11 -7.29
CA ARG A 240 -25.28 4.16 -7.90
C ARG A 240 -24.44 5.36 -8.33
N LYS A 241 -23.44 5.74 -7.51
CA LYS A 241 -22.52 6.83 -7.83
C LYS A 241 -21.62 6.47 -9.01
N TYR A 242 -21.01 5.29 -9.02
CA TYR A 242 -20.18 4.85 -10.15
C TYR A 242 -20.98 4.84 -11.45
N ARG A 243 -22.19 4.24 -11.45
CA ARG A 243 -23.07 4.18 -12.63
C ARG A 243 -23.40 5.56 -13.18
N LYS A 244 -23.87 6.48 -12.33
CA LYS A 244 -24.23 7.85 -12.73
C LYS A 244 -23.04 8.60 -13.33
N ILE A 245 -21.86 8.39 -12.76
CA ILE A 245 -20.62 9.00 -13.23
C ILE A 245 -20.26 8.48 -14.63
N SER A 246 -20.21 7.16 -14.82
CA SER A 246 -19.87 6.56 -16.12
C SER A 246 -20.91 6.89 -17.19
N GLN A 247 -22.21 6.86 -16.88
CA GLN A 247 -23.27 7.23 -17.82
C GLN A 247 -23.13 8.66 -18.36
N ARG A 248 -22.82 9.63 -17.48
CA ARG A 248 -22.61 11.03 -17.88
C ARG A 248 -21.38 11.22 -18.77
N ARG A 249 -20.43 10.29 -18.72
CA ARG A 249 -19.14 10.36 -19.41
C ARG A 249 -18.98 9.30 -20.49
N SER A 250 -19.97 8.48 -20.78
CA SER A 250 -19.87 7.42 -21.81
C SER A 250 -19.51 7.98 -23.18
N LYS A 251 -19.96 9.20 -23.50
CA LYS A 251 -19.65 9.90 -24.77
C LYS A 251 -18.33 10.68 -24.76
N ARG A 252 -17.63 10.76 -23.62
CA ARG A 252 -16.41 11.58 -23.46
C ARG A 252 -15.38 10.82 -22.61
N PRO A 253 -14.22 10.41 -23.15
CA PRO A 253 -13.23 9.59 -22.43
C PRO A 253 -12.42 10.42 -21.40
N ARG A 254 -13.10 11.13 -20.51
CA ARG A 254 -12.48 11.95 -19.47
C ARG A 254 -12.18 11.09 -18.26
N ARG A 255 -10.90 10.99 -17.92
CA ARG A 255 -10.37 10.38 -16.70
C ARG A 255 -11.06 10.90 -15.44
N ILE A 256 -11.19 10.02 -14.44
CA ILE A 256 -11.76 10.34 -13.13
C ILE A 256 -10.76 9.99 -12.05
N LYS A 257 -10.57 10.90 -11.10
CA LYS A 257 -9.77 10.57 -9.92
C LYS A 257 -10.51 9.52 -9.08
N GLY A 258 -9.99 8.30 -9.09
CA GLY A 258 -10.45 7.20 -8.23
C GLY A 258 -10.09 7.46 -6.77
N ARG A 259 -10.82 6.84 -5.84
CA ARG A 259 -10.48 6.81 -4.42
C ARG A 259 -9.50 5.70 -4.09
N MET A 260 -9.53 4.63 -4.88
CA MET A 260 -8.72 3.42 -4.73
C MET A 260 -7.51 3.39 -5.67
N ILE A 261 -7.47 4.27 -6.67
CA ILE A 261 -6.32 4.44 -7.56
C ILE A 261 -5.42 5.53 -7.01
N THR A 262 -4.23 5.13 -6.57
CA THR A 262 -3.14 6.03 -6.19
C THR A 262 -2.65 6.79 -7.42
N GLN A 263 -2.43 8.09 -7.32
CA GLN A 263 -1.61 8.74 -8.35
C GLN A 263 -0.13 8.56 -7.96
N GLU A 264 0.75 8.38 -8.94
CA GLU A 264 2.20 8.45 -8.72
C GLU A 264 2.54 9.73 -7.92
N GLY A 265 3.25 9.57 -6.81
CA GLY A 265 3.55 10.66 -5.87
C GLY A 265 2.38 11.12 -4.96
N GLY A 266 1.21 10.47 -5.02
CA GLY A 266 -0.03 10.93 -4.41
C GLY A 266 -0.82 9.87 -3.65
N LYS A 267 -0.69 9.86 -2.32
CA LYS A 267 -1.60 9.22 -1.32
C LYS A 267 -1.93 7.73 -1.59
N SER A 268 -1.17 6.78 -1.03
CA SER A 268 -1.50 5.33 -1.05
C SER A 268 -2.97 5.07 -0.68
N PRO A 269 -3.71 4.23 -1.43
CA PRO A 269 -5.08 3.88 -1.14
C PRO A 269 -5.12 2.85 -0.01
N VAL A 270 -6.33 2.55 0.43
CA VAL A 270 -6.63 1.64 1.52
C VAL A 270 -6.21 0.22 1.12
N PHE A 271 -5.35 -0.40 1.90
CA PHE A 271 -5.22 -1.85 1.87
C PHE A 271 -6.38 -2.46 2.68
N ALA A 272 -7.11 -3.39 2.06
CA ALA A 272 -7.86 -4.42 2.78
C ALA A 272 -6.93 -5.54 3.29
N PHE A 273 -5.65 -5.52 2.90
CA PHE A 273 -4.61 -6.23 3.60
C PHE A 273 -4.53 -5.66 5.01
N LYS A 274 -5.18 -6.34 5.96
CA LYS A 274 -4.93 -6.18 7.39
C LYS A 274 -3.52 -6.71 7.64
N PRO A 275 -2.48 -5.84 7.70
CA PRO A 275 -1.16 -6.32 8.10
C PRO A 275 -1.17 -6.72 9.58
N SER A 276 -2.28 -6.43 10.28
CA SER A 276 -2.54 -6.66 11.69
C SER A 276 -2.51 -8.11 12.10
N ASP A 277 -2.61 -9.06 11.16
CA ASP A 277 -2.69 -10.47 11.56
C ASP A 277 -1.32 -11.16 11.41
N TYR A 278 -0.38 -10.61 10.62
CA TYR A 278 0.89 -11.30 10.36
C TYR A 278 2.17 -10.44 10.26
N ILE A 279 2.11 -9.14 9.95
CA ILE A 279 3.33 -8.36 9.65
C ILE A 279 3.61 -7.26 10.68
N PHE A 280 2.58 -6.59 11.21
CA PHE A 280 2.77 -5.41 12.06
C PHE A 280 2.72 -5.61 13.58
N PRO A 281 2.02 -6.61 14.18
CA PRO A 281 2.02 -6.78 15.63
C PRO A 281 3.40 -7.16 16.18
N ILE A 282 4.15 -7.95 15.41
CA ILE A 282 5.45 -8.50 15.84
C ILE A 282 6.48 -7.36 15.95
N LEU A 283 6.55 -6.47 14.96
CA LEU A 283 7.46 -5.32 14.98
C LEU A 283 7.07 -4.28 16.06
N CYS A 284 5.78 -4.04 16.29
CA CYS A 284 5.38 -3.10 17.36
C CYS A 284 5.70 -3.63 18.77
N LYS A 285 5.60 -4.96 19.00
CA LYS A 285 5.96 -5.57 20.28
C LYS A 285 7.47 -5.68 20.49
N SER A 286 8.25 -6.03 19.47
CA SER A 286 9.71 -6.15 19.59
C SER A 286 10.43 -4.80 19.69
N LEU A 287 9.84 -3.73 19.15
CA LEU A 287 10.41 -2.37 19.22
C LEU A 287 9.95 -1.56 20.45
N GLY A 288 9.28 -2.19 21.42
CA GLY A 288 8.84 -1.51 22.66
C GLY A 288 7.86 -0.36 22.42
N MET A 289 7.12 -0.38 21.31
CA MET A 289 6.15 0.66 20.94
C MET A 289 4.74 0.30 21.42
N GLN A 290 4.57 0.15 22.74
CA GLN A 290 3.26 0.14 23.40
C GLN A 290 2.86 1.58 23.79
#